data_AF-A0A507B2R5-F1
#
_entry.id   AF-A0A507B2R5-F1
#
_cell.length_a   1.000
_cell.length_b   1.000
_cell.length_c   1.000
_cell.angle_alpha   90.00
_cell.angle_beta   90.00
_cell.angle_gamma   90.00
#
_symmetry.space_group_name_H-M   'P 1'
#
loop_
_entity.id
_entity.type
_entity.pdbx_description
1 polymer ?
#
loop_
_entity_poly.entity_id
_entity_poly.type
_entity_poly.pdbx_seq_one_letter_code
_entity_poly.pdbx_strand_id
1 'polypeptide(L)'
;MSGVSLVTHLWIAGTPIETHVSPLHHQTIRGRKFQITEEPGLHLISYYDRIFIKPIPPYLFCREFWDFIREEDSQVYQAAAGFMRTYCYLIRYEVDFSKATSPEMALIPFVDGQALSFDSFVHFISQFNSLNNYQVSPRFSYGTLRLTRLNYMAPFLMNKLAYLHVQSQWTDYISSFITPMITVFGVTSLVLNLIQVGLAAESLEPSWPDAGFL
;
A
#
# COMPACT_ATOMS: atom_id res chain seq x y z
N MET A 1 8.01 12.13 21.51
CA MET A 1 8.17 10.68 21.29
C MET A 1 8.24 10.44 19.79
N SER A 2 9.21 11.09 19.12
CA SER A 2 10.45 10.50 18.56
C SER A 2 10.18 9.45 17.47
N GLY A 3 10.26 9.88 16.20
CA GLY A 3 10.03 9.08 14.99
C GLY A 3 10.84 7.78 14.85
N VAL A 4 11.77 7.53 15.78
CA VAL A 4 12.51 6.26 15.96
C VAL A 4 11.57 5.07 16.17
N SER A 5 10.45 5.22 16.89
CA SER A 5 9.52 4.10 17.17
C SER A 5 8.81 3.58 15.92
N LEU A 6 8.65 4.43 14.91
CA LEU A 6 7.85 4.12 13.73
C LEU A 6 8.66 3.29 12.73
N VAL A 7 9.93 3.65 12.54
CA VAL A 7 10.88 2.95 11.66
C VAL A 7 11.04 1.49 12.06
N THR A 8 11.16 1.19 13.36
CA THR A 8 11.38 -0.16 13.89
C THR A 8 10.24 -1.15 13.56
N HIS A 9 9.06 -0.67 13.16
CA HIS A 9 7.89 -1.50 12.89
C HIS A 9 7.49 -1.52 11.40
N LEU A 10 8.19 -0.79 10.54
CA LEU A 10 7.91 -0.76 9.10
C LEU A 10 8.12 -2.11 8.40
N TRP A 11 8.92 -3.02 8.99
CA TRP A 11 9.12 -4.38 8.47
C TRP A 11 7.83 -5.21 8.40
N ILE A 12 6.82 -4.87 9.21
CA ILE A 12 5.52 -5.55 9.18
C ILE A 12 4.72 -5.05 7.98
N ALA A 13 4.81 -3.75 7.68
CA ALA A 13 4.10 -3.10 6.58
C ALA A 13 4.71 -3.36 5.19
N GLY A 14 5.98 -3.70 5.11
CA GLY A 14 6.64 -4.06 3.85
C GLY A 14 8.01 -4.70 4.04
N THR A 15 8.52 -5.27 2.96
CA THR A 15 9.82 -5.94 2.97
C THR A 15 10.94 -4.91 3.16
N PRO A 16 11.89 -5.12 4.09
CA PRO A 16 13.04 -4.24 4.33
C PRO A 16 14.11 -4.38 3.23
N ILE A 17 13.66 -4.27 1.98
CA ILE A 17 14.50 -4.41 0.79
C ILE A 17 14.17 -3.23 -0.11
N GLU A 18 15.16 -2.36 -0.28
CA GLU A 18 15.11 -1.16 -1.13
C GLU A 18 14.79 -1.51 -2.60
N THR A 19 15.26 -2.67 -3.08
CA THR A 19 14.99 -3.16 -4.43
C THR A 19 13.58 -3.71 -4.62
N HIS A 20 12.78 -3.82 -3.54
CA HIS A 20 11.37 -4.23 -3.60
C HIS A 20 10.45 -3.07 -4.03
N VAL A 21 10.89 -2.33 -5.05
CA VAL A 21 10.18 -1.29 -5.78
C VAL A 21 10.10 -1.76 -7.22
N SER A 22 8.90 -2.13 -7.67
CA SER A 22 8.70 -2.57 -9.06
C SER A 22 8.63 -1.35 -9.99
N PRO A 23 9.24 -1.42 -11.19
CA PRO A 23 9.15 -0.37 -12.19
C PRO A 23 7.72 -0.03 -12.60
N LEU A 24 7.48 1.17 -13.12
CA LEU A 24 6.14 1.67 -13.46
C LEU A 24 5.37 0.74 -14.42
N HIS A 25 5.99 0.27 -15.49
CA HIS A 25 5.35 -0.67 -16.42
C HIS A 25 4.89 -1.95 -15.70
N HIS A 26 5.71 -2.48 -14.78
CA HIS A 26 5.39 -3.70 -14.04
C HIS A 26 4.28 -3.48 -13.00
N GLN A 27 4.21 -2.30 -12.38
CA GLN A 27 3.06 -1.94 -11.52
C GLN A 27 1.75 -1.97 -12.32
N THR A 28 1.80 -1.55 -13.59
CA THR A 28 0.65 -1.58 -14.50
C THR A 28 0.24 -3.01 -14.85
N ILE A 29 1.22 -3.88 -15.15
CA ILE A 29 0.98 -5.31 -15.41
C ILE A 29 0.31 -5.99 -14.21
N ARG A 30 0.63 -5.55 -12.98
CA ARG A 30 0.00 -6.01 -11.74
C ARG A 30 -1.39 -5.42 -11.49
N GLY A 31 -1.96 -4.68 -12.44
CA GLY A 31 -3.28 -4.05 -12.34
C GLY A 31 -3.32 -2.86 -11.39
N ARG A 32 -2.17 -2.27 -11.02
CA ARG A 32 -2.13 -1.11 -10.12
C ARG A 32 -2.35 0.19 -10.89
N LYS A 33 -3.21 1.03 -10.35
CA LYS A 33 -3.48 2.40 -10.76
C LYS A 33 -2.58 3.34 -9.95
N PHE A 34 -1.97 4.29 -10.65
CA PHE A 34 -1.15 5.31 -10.03
C PHE A 34 -2.04 6.40 -9.43
N GLN A 35 -1.77 6.78 -8.19
CA GLN A 35 -2.43 7.88 -7.50
C GLN A 35 -1.37 8.90 -7.11
N ILE A 36 -1.48 10.10 -7.67
CA ILE A 36 -0.56 11.20 -7.34
C ILE A 36 -0.87 11.75 -5.95
N THR A 37 0.17 12.04 -5.18
CA THR A 37 0.06 12.63 -3.83
C THR A 37 1.21 13.59 -3.58
N GLU A 38 0.97 14.70 -2.89
CA GLU A 38 2.06 15.58 -2.46
C GLU A 38 2.68 15.18 -1.12
N GLU A 39 2.10 14.19 -0.42
CA GLU A 39 2.54 13.79 0.91
C GLU A 39 3.74 12.82 0.82
N PRO A 40 4.94 13.18 1.34
CA PRO A 40 6.13 12.31 1.28
C PRO A 40 5.94 10.98 2.02
N GLY A 41 5.10 10.98 3.06
CA GLY A 41 4.73 9.81 3.83
C GLY A 41 3.89 8.80 3.06
N LEU A 42 3.26 9.19 1.95
CA LEU A 42 2.43 8.31 1.11
C LEU A 42 3.14 7.74 -0.11
N HIS A 43 4.31 8.27 -0.47
CA HIS A 43 5.04 7.80 -1.65
C HIS A 43 5.39 6.29 -1.53
N LEU A 44 5.16 5.51 -2.58
CA LEU A 44 5.31 4.04 -2.61
C LEU A 44 4.46 3.26 -1.61
N ILE A 45 3.35 3.83 -1.15
CA ILE A 45 2.35 3.07 -0.41
C ILE A 45 1.36 2.46 -1.40
N SER A 46 1.19 1.15 -1.35
CA SER A 46 0.19 0.42 -2.11
C SER A 46 -1.07 0.15 -1.29
N TYR A 47 -2.23 0.33 -1.91
CA TYR A 47 -3.52 0.02 -1.33
C TYR A 47 -4.37 -0.70 -2.38
N TYR A 48 -4.52 -2.02 -2.26
CA TYR A 48 -5.22 -2.88 -3.23
C TYR A 48 -4.73 -2.67 -4.67
N ASP A 49 -5.60 -2.15 -5.55
CA ASP A 49 -5.33 -1.83 -6.96
C ASP A 49 -4.67 -0.47 -7.14
N ARG A 50 -4.20 0.19 -6.09
CA ARG A 50 -3.62 1.54 -6.15
C ARG A 50 -2.21 1.60 -5.59
N ILE A 51 -1.41 2.49 -6.14
CA ILE A 51 -0.12 2.88 -5.57
C ILE A 51 -0.01 4.40 -5.53
N PHE A 52 0.31 4.94 -4.37
CA PHE A 52 0.51 6.35 -4.16
C PHE A 52 1.94 6.71 -4.55
N ILE A 53 2.11 7.70 -5.43
CA ILE A 53 3.43 8.17 -5.87
C ILE A 53 3.44 9.69 -5.79
N LYS A 54 4.41 10.22 -5.03
CA LYS A 54 4.72 11.64 -5.01
C LYS A 54 5.58 12.03 -6.22
N PRO A 55 5.19 13.04 -7.04
CA PRO A 55 6.00 13.59 -8.13
C PRO A 55 7.32 14.16 -7.63
N ILE A 56 8.33 14.20 -8.50
CA ILE A 56 9.61 14.85 -8.17
C ILE A 56 9.39 16.36 -8.15
N PRO A 57 9.58 17.05 -7.02
CA PRO A 57 9.51 18.50 -7.00
C PRO A 57 10.61 19.12 -7.86
N PRO A 58 10.35 20.21 -8.61
CA PRO A 58 11.34 20.83 -9.50
C PRO A 58 12.65 21.21 -8.83
N TYR A 59 12.59 21.67 -7.57
CA TYR A 59 13.78 22.05 -6.80
C TYR A 59 14.74 20.88 -6.54
N LEU A 60 14.30 19.62 -6.64
CA LEU A 60 15.21 18.47 -6.51
C LEU A 60 16.12 18.29 -7.73
N PHE A 61 15.87 18.99 -8.84
CA PHE A 61 16.79 19.03 -9.98
C PHE A 61 17.82 20.17 -9.89
N CYS A 62 17.64 21.09 -8.94
CA CYS A 62 18.51 22.24 -8.72
C CYS A 62 19.69 21.86 -7.81
N ARG A 63 20.92 22.15 -8.25
CA ARG A 63 22.13 21.78 -7.51
C ARG A 63 22.27 22.58 -6.22
N GLU A 64 21.93 23.86 -6.29
CA GLU A 64 21.98 24.81 -5.18
C GLU A 64 21.10 24.35 -4.02
N PHE A 65 19.95 23.73 -4.32
CA PHE A 65 19.10 23.13 -3.30
C PHE A 65 19.79 21.98 -2.56
N TRP A 66 20.50 21.10 -3.28
CA TRP A 66 21.24 20.00 -2.66
C TRP A 66 22.40 20.47 -1.79
N ASP A 67 23.11 21.51 -2.23
CA ASP A 67 24.19 22.11 -1.46
C ASP A 67 23.64 22.77 -0.18
N PHE A 68 22.53 23.51 -0.29
CA PHE A 68 21.85 24.12 0.85
C PHE A 68 21.40 23.09 1.90
N ILE A 69 20.62 22.06 1.51
CA ILE A 69 20.10 21.09 2.49
C ILE A 69 21.21 20.21 3.09
N ARG A 70 22.33 20.04 2.39
CA ARG A 70 23.48 19.28 2.90
C ARG A 70 24.12 19.98 4.09
N GLU A 71 24.14 21.30 4.09
CA GLU A 71 24.69 22.12 5.17
C GLU A 71 23.67 22.34 6.29
N GLU A 72 22.41 22.62 5.94
CA GLU A 72 21.37 23.02 6.90
C GLU A 72 20.77 21.84 7.68
N ASP A 73 20.36 20.76 7.00
CA ASP A 73 19.65 19.64 7.64
C ASP A 73 19.97 18.28 6.98
N SER A 74 20.88 17.55 7.62
CA SER A 74 21.27 16.20 7.20
C SER A 74 20.10 15.20 7.12
N GLN A 75 19.04 15.35 7.93
CA GLN A 75 17.88 14.46 7.88
C GLN A 75 17.03 14.73 6.65
N VAL A 76 16.86 16.00 6.29
CA VAL A 76 16.16 16.40 5.05
C VAL A 76 16.95 15.95 3.83
N TYR A 77 18.28 16.11 3.83
CA TYR A 77 19.13 15.56 2.78
C TYR A 77 18.95 14.04 2.62
N GLN A 78 19.02 13.29 3.72
CA GLN A 78 18.82 11.83 3.70
C GLN A 78 17.43 11.41 3.22
N ALA A 79 16.39 12.17 3.58
CA ALA A 79 15.04 11.91 3.11
C ALA A 79 14.87 12.21 1.61
N ALA A 80 15.38 13.36 1.14
CA ALA A 80 15.36 13.73 -0.26
C ALA A 80 16.18 12.74 -1.12
N ALA A 81 17.38 12.38 -0.68
CA ALA A 81 18.24 11.42 -1.38
C ALA A 81 17.60 10.03 -1.44
N GLY A 82 17.00 9.57 -0.34
CA GLY A 82 16.23 8.33 -0.30
C GLY A 82 15.02 8.35 -1.23
N PHE A 83 14.33 9.49 -1.33
CA PHE A 83 13.25 9.70 -2.29
C PHE A 83 13.74 9.67 -3.75
N MET A 84 14.87 10.30 -4.08
CA MET A 84 15.41 10.21 -5.43
C MET A 84 15.86 8.78 -5.78
N ARG A 85 16.38 8.04 -4.80
CA ARG A 85 16.76 6.64 -4.97
C ARG A 85 15.57 5.75 -5.35
N THR A 86 14.36 6.00 -4.86
CA THR A 86 13.18 5.20 -5.26
C THR A 86 12.85 5.38 -6.74
N TYR A 87 13.11 6.57 -7.30
CA TYR A 87 12.95 6.84 -8.72
C TYR A 87 13.91 6.06 -9.61
N CYS A 88 15.12 5.70 -9.13
CA CYS A 88 16.02 4.76 -9.82
C CYS A 88 15.36 3.39 -10.05
N TYR A 89 14.51 2.95 -9.13
CA TYR A 89 13.83 1.66 -9.23
C TYR A 89 12.49 1.74 -9.96
N LEU A 90 11.79 2.88 -9.87
CA LEU A 90 10.54 3.13 -10.59
C LEU A 90 10.77 3.30 -12.09
N ILE A 91 11.83 4.00 -12.49
CA ILE A 91 12.14 4.35 -13.88
C ILE A 91 13.42 3.62 -14.29
N ARG A 92 13.28 2.39 -14.78
CA ARG A 92 14.42 1.57 -15.22
C ARG A 92 14.57 1.53 -16.74
N TYR A 93 13.46 1.66 -17.46
CA TYR A 93 13.43 1.61 -18.91
C TYR A 93 12.86 2.90 -19.48
N GLU A 94 13.14 3.17 -20.76
CA GLU A 94 12.60 4.33 -21.47
C GLU A 94 11.06 4.34 -21.50
N VAL A 95 10.44 3.15 -21.54
CA VAL A 95 8.97 3.01 -21.42
C VAL A 95 8.45 3.55 -20.08
N ASP A 96 9.19 3.33 -18.99
CA ASP A 96 8.83 3.88 -17.68
C ASP A 96 8.98 5.40 -17.67
N PHE A 97 10.02 5.93 -18.32
CA PHE A 97 10.27 7.36 -18.42
C PHE A 97 9.17 8.07 -19.22
N SER A 98 8.83 7.54 -20.39
CA SER A 98 7.72 8.04 -21.22
C SER A 98 6.41 8.04 -20.43
N LYS A 99 6.17 7.00 -19.65
CA LYS A 99 5.01 6.90 -18.76
C LYS A 99 5.03 7.92 -17.62
N ALA A 100 6.19 8.14 -17.00
CA ALA A 100 6.36 9.13 -15.92
C ALA A 100 6.15 10.58 -16.42
N THR A 101 6.55 10.87 -17.66
CA THR A 101 6.42 12.19 -18.31
C THR A 101 5.04 12.42 -18.93
N SER A 102 4.20 11.37 -19.03
CA SER A 102 2.84 11.50 -19.57
C SER A 102 2.00 12.54 -18.80
N PRO A 103 1.09 13.28 -19.48
CA PRO A 103 0.28 14.32 -18.84
C PRO A 103 -0.60 13.83 -17.68
N GLU A 104 -0.96 12.54 -17.69
CA GLU A 104 -1.80 11.92 -16.66
C GLU A 104 -1.07 11.75 -15.33
N MET A 105 0.25 11.57 -15.37
CA MET A 105 1.07 11.26 -14.20
C MET A 105 1.97 12.43 -13.79
N ALA A 106 2.56 13.13 -14.76
CA ALA A 106 3.44 14.28 -14.55
C ALA A 106 4.43 14.10 -13.38
N LEU A 107 5.02 12.90 -13.27
CA LEU A 107 5.88 12.53 -12.15
C LEU A 107 7.25 13.21 -12.24
N ILE A 108 7.66 13.60 -13.43
CA ILE A 108 8.87 14.36 -13.71
C ILE A 108 8.41 15.75 -14.18
N PRO A 109 8.88 16.82 -13.54
CA PRO A 109 8.54 18.18 -13.91
C PRO A 109 9.22 18.58 -15.22
N PHE A 110 8.60 19.52 -15.93
CA PHE A 110 9.27 20.25 -17.01
C PHE A 110 10.32 21.18 -16.39
N VAL A 111 11.56 21.06 -16.85
CA VAL A 111 12.66 21.94 -16.42
C VAL A 111 12.80 23.02 -17.48
N ASP A 112 12.69 24.29 -17.09
CA ASP A 112 12.80 25.45 -17.99
C ASP A 112 11.85 25.41 -19.19
N GLY A 113 10.66 24.83 -19.01
CA GLY A 113 9.64 24.70 -20.07
C GLY A 113 9.94 23.62 -21.11
N GLN A 114 11.00 22.82 -20.92
CA GLN A 114 11.36 21.70 -21.79
C GLN A 114 11.17 20.36 -21.08
N ALA A 115 10.81 19.34 -21.86
CA ALA A 115 10.78 17.96 -21.38
C ALA A 115 12.22 17.48 -21.20
N LEU A 116 12.53 16.91 -20.03
CA LEU A 116 13.82 16.30 -19.77
C LEU A 116 14.05 15.11 -20.73
N SER A 117 15.26 14.95 -21.26
CA SER A 117 15.58 13.74 -22.03
C SER A 117 15.86 12.55 -21.09
N PHE A 118 15.59 11.33 -21.58
CA PHE A 118 15.85 10.12 -20.80
C PHE A 118 17.34 10.00 -20.41
N ASP A 119 18.26 10.28 -21.32
CA ASP A 119 19.71 10.25 -21.03
C ASP A 119 20.11 11.24 -19.93
N SER A 120 19.57 12.46 -19.98
CA SER A 120 19.84 13.47 -18.95
C SER A 120 19.31 13.03 -17.59
N PHE A 121 18.11 12.45 -17.57
CA PHE A 121 17.51 11.90 -16.36
C PHE A 121 18.33 10.74 -15.79
N VAL A 122 18.76 9.78 -16.62
CA VAL A 122 19.57 8.64 -16.20
C VAL A 122 20.91 9.10 -15.64
N HIS A 123 21.57 10.03 -16.32
CA HIS A 123 22.84 10.59 -15.83
C HIS A 123 22.65 11.26 -14.46
N PHE A 124 21.61 12.08 -14.31
CA PHE A 124 21.30 12.77 -13.06
C PHE A 124 20.91 11.81 -11.92
N ILE A 125 20.10 10.79 -12.19
CA ILE A 125 19.58 9.89 -11.15
C ILE A 125 20.62 8.85 -10.72
N SER A 126 21.60 8.53 -11.58
CA SER A 126 22.62 7.51 -11.33
C SER A 126 23.38 7.69 -10.02
N GLN A 127 23.61 8.94 -9.61
CA GLN A 127 24.30 9.28 -8.35
C GLN A 127 23.55 8.81 -7.10
N PHE A 128 22.22 8.64 -7.16
CA PHE A 128 21.41 8.19 -6.04
C PHE A 128 21.32 6.66 -5.95
N ASN A 129 21.61 5.94 -7.04
CA ASN A 129 21.55 4.49 -7.08
C ASN A 129 22.68 3.82 -6.27
N SER A 130 23.82 4.52 -6.09
CA SER A 130 24.96 4.03 -5.31
C SER A 130 24.86 4.33 -3.81
N LEU A 131 23.80 5.01 -3.36
CA LEU A 131 23.63 5.37 -1.96
C LEU A 131 23.29 4.15 -1.10
N ASN A 132 24.09 3.96 -0.05
CA ASN A 132 23.87 2.91 0.93
C ASN A 132 22.71 3.23 1.88
N ASN A 133 22.16 2.20 2.52
CA ASN A 133 21.02 2.34 3.45
C ASN A 133 21.27 3.26 4.64
N TYR A 134 22.54 3.48 5.05
CA TYR A 134 22.89 4.39 6.13
C TYR A 134 22.89 5.87 5.69
N GLN A 135 22.86 6.15 4.39
CA GLN A 135 22.90 7.51 3.82
C GLN A 135 21.50 8.04 3.47
N VAL A 136 20.46 7.25 3.74
CA VAL A 136 19.07 7.59 3.43
C VAL A 136 18.23 7.52 4.69
N SER A 137 17.12 8.25 4.69
CA SER A 137 16.17 8.15 5.80
C SER A 137 15.66 6.70 5.90
N PRO A 138 15.51 6.12 7.11
CA PRO A 138 15.14 4.72 7.29
C PRO A 138 13.84 4.33 6.59
N ARG A 139 12.94 5.28 6.36
CA ARG A 139 11.70 5.08 5.58
C ARG A 139 11.99 4.63 4.14
N PHE A 140 13.09 5.04 3.54
CA PHE A 140 13.48 4.70 2.16
C PHE A 140 14.39 3.46 2.07
N SER A 141 14.75 2.85 3.20
CA SER A 141 15.33 1.51 3.24
C SER A 141 14.29 0.42 2.94
N TYR A 142 13.01 0.73 3.13
CA TYR A 142 11.89 -0.10 2.73
C TYR A 142 11.44 0.26 1.31
N GLY A 143 11.09 -0.76 0.52
CA GLY A 143 10.54 -0.57 -0.82
C GLY A 143 9.06 -0.15 -0.79
N THR A 144 8.21 -0.90 -1.48
CA THR A 144 6.75 -0.63 -1.45
C THR A 144 6.13 -1.08 -0.12
N LEU A 145 5.41 -0.19 0.58
CA LEU A 145 4.68 -0.49 1.82
C LEU A 145 3.19 -0.75 1.54
N ARG A 146 2.54 -1.63 2.30
CA ARG A 146 1.08 -1.86 2.18
C ARG A 146 0.30 -1.02 3.18
N LEU A 147 -0.61 -0.18 2.68
CA LEU A 147 -1.46 0.67 3.53
C LEU A 147 -2.36 -0.13 4.47
N THR A 148 -2.85 -1.30 4.04
CA THR A 148 -3.69 -2.16 4.88
C THR A 148 -2.96 -2.60 6.15
N ARG A 149 -1.67 -2.93 6.02
CA ARG A 149 -0.82 -3.31 7.17
C ARG A 149 -0.48 -2.10 8.03
N LEU A 150 -0.22 -0.94 7.41
CA LEU A 150 0.00 0.31 8.15
C LEU A 150 -1.24 0.74 8.94
N ASN A 151 -2.43 0.66 8.35
CA ASN A 151 -3.69 1.03 9.01
C ASN A 151 -4.02 0.08 10.16
N TYR A 152 -3.82 -1.23 9.99
CA TYR A 152 -3.98 -2.21 11.08
C TYR A 152 -3.10 -1.86 12.30
N MET A 153 -1.93 -1.29 12.04
CA MET A 153 -0.92 -0.97 13.03
C MET A 153 -1.02 0.45 13.60
N ALA A 154 -1.75 1.35 12.93
CA ALA A 154 -1.87 2.75 13.34
C ALA A 154 -2.44 2.94 14.77
N PRO A 155 -3.44 2.14 15.24
CA PRO A 155 -3.92 2.25 16.61
C PRO A 155 -2.84 1.87 17.63
N PHE A 156 -2.00 0.89 17.31
CA PHE A 156 -0.96 0.38 18.21
C PHE A 156 0.29 1.28 18.24
N LEU A 157 0.67 1.87 17.11
CA LEU A 157 1.92 2.63 16.97
C LEU A 157 1.77 4.14 17.01
N MET A 158 0.62 4.66 16.56
CA MET A 158 0.43 6.09 16.34
C MET A 158 -0.71 6.68 17.18
N ASN A 159 -1.42 5.84 17.96
CA ASN A 159 -2.64 6.21 18.67
C ASN A 159 -3.68 6.89 17.75
N LYS A 160 -3.67 6.51 16.46
CA LYS A 160 -4.58 6.99 15.41
C LYS A 160 -5.37 5.81 14.86
N LEU A 161 -6.64 6.00 14.57
CA LEU A 161 -7.52 4.92 14.06
C LEU A 161 -7.07 4.38 12.69
N ALA A 162 -6.39 5.20 11.88
CA ALA A 162 -5.80 4.80 10.61
C ALA A 162 -4.62 5.73 10.27
N TYR A 163 -3.67 5.25 9.46
CA TYR A 163 -2.59 6.06 8.89
C TYR A 163 -3.12 6.94 7.75
N LEU A 164 -3.92 6.37 6.87
CA LEU A 164 -4.70 7.10 5.86
C LEU A 164 -6.07 6.44 5.68
N HIS A 165 -7.13 7.23 5.78
CA HIS A 165 -8.49 6.75 5.64
C HIS A 165 -8.93 6.81 4.16
N VAL A 166 -8.58 5.78 3.38
CA VAL A 166 -9.01 5.68 1.97
C VAL A 166 -10.38 5.01 1.92
N GLN A 167 -11.43 5.83 1.87
CA GLN A 167 -12.85 5.47 2.07
C GLN A 167 -13.47 4.51 1.01
N SER A 168 -12.71 3.95 0.08
CA SER A 168 -13.29 3.29 -1.09
C SER A 168 -13.69 1.81 -0.93
N GLN A 169 -13.19 1.04 0.04
CA GLN A 169 -13.32 -0.45 -0.01
C GLN A 169 -13.38 -1.15 1.36
N TRP A 170 -14.02 -0.55 2.38
CA TRP A 170 -14.29 -1.25 3.67
C TRP A 170 -15.02 -2.59 3.50
N THR A 171 -15.72 -2.77 2.37
CA THR A 171 -16.50 -3.94 2.01
C THR A 171 -15.68 -5.22 1.92
N ASP A 172 -14.43 -5.19 1.46
CA ASP A 172 -13.61 -6.41 1.29
C ASP A 172 -13.04 -6.93 2.62
N TYR A 173 -12.74 -6.00 3.53
CA TYR A 173 -12.38 -6.34 4.90
C TYR A 173 -13.57 -6.93 5.66
N ILE A 174 -14.75 -6.31 5.52
CA ILE A 174 -15.99 -6.79 6.13
C ILE A 174 -16.41 -8.12 5.50
N SER A 175 -16.33 -8.30 4.17
CA SER A 175 -16.75 -9.54 3.52
C SER A 175 -15.93 -10.74 3.97
N SER A 176 -14.60 -10.59 4.06
CA SER A 176 -13.73 -11.66 4.54
C SER A 176 -14.06 -12.11 5.96
N PHE A 177 -14.58 -11.21 6.80
CA PHE A 177 -14.98 -11.50 8.17
C PHE A 177 -16.44 -11.99 8.28
N ILE A 178 -17.35 -11.40 7.50
CA ILE A 178 -18.79 -11.67 7.54
C ILE A 178 -19.17 -12.93 6.75
N THR A 179 -18.48 -13.26 5.66
CA THR A 179 -18.74 -14.48 4.87
C THR A 179 -18.75 -15.76 5.71
N PRO A 180 -17.71 -16.08 6.53
CA PRO A 180 -17.75 -17.28 7.35
C PRO A 180 -18.86 -17.23 8.42
N MET A 181 -19.17 -16.05 8.97
CA MET A 181 -20.26 -15.90 9.94
C MET A 181 -21.63 -16.19 9.31
N ILE A 182 -21.88 -15.68 8.10
CA ILE A 182 -23.11 -15.97 7.34
C ILE A 182 -23.19 -17.45 6.99
N THR A 183 -22.07 -18.08 6.61
CA THR A 183 -22.02 -19.52 6.35
C THR A 183 -22.40 -20.34 7.58
N VAL A 184 -21.80 -20.04 8.74
CA VAL A 184 -22.14 -20.70 10.01
C VAL A 184 -23.60 -20.48 10.36
N PHE A 185 -24.07 -19.23 10.30
CA PHE A 185 -25.47 -18.89 10.58
C PHE A 185 -26.44 -19.65 9.66
N GLY A 186 -26.13 -19.76 8.37
CA GLY A 186 -26.94 -20.50 7.39
C GLY A 186 -27.00 -22.00 7.70
N VAL A 187 -25.85 -22.61 8.01
CA VAL A 187 -25.80 -24.03 8.40
C VAL A 187 -26.59 -24.27 9.69
N THR A 188 -26.39 -23.44 10.72
CA THR A 188 -27.13 -23.56 11.97
C THR A 188 -28.63 -23.38 11.76
N SER A 189 -29.05 -22.40 10.96
CA SER A 189 -30.46 -22.17 10.65
C SER A 189 -31.08 -23.36 9.93
N LEU A 190 -30.36 -23.99 8.99
CA LEU A 190 -30.84 -25.18 8.29
C LEU A 190 -31.02 -26.35 9.24
N VAL A 191 -30.03 -26.61 10.12
CA VAL A 191 -30.11 -27.69 11.12
C VAL A 191 -31.29 -27.46 12.07
N LEU A 192 -31.47 -26.24 12.57
CA LEU A 192 -32.59 -25.90 13.46
C LEU A 192 -33.94 -26.09 12.77
N ASN A 193 -34.07 -25.70 11.50
CA ASN A 193 -35.29 -25.92 10.73
C ASN A 193 -35.59 -27.41 10.55
N LEU A 194 -34.58 -28.24 10.25
CA LEU A 194 -34.77 -29.69 10.12
C LEU A 194 -35.23 -30.33 11.42
N ILE A 195 -34.69 -29.89 12.56
CA ILE A 195 -35.12 -30.37 13.88
C ILE A 195 -36.58 -29.99 14.14
N GLN A 196 -36.97 -28.74 13.85
CA GLN A 196 -38.35 -28.28 14.04
C GLN A 196 -39.34 -29.08 13.17
N VAL A 197 -38.98 -29.35 11.91
CA VAL A 197 -39.79 -30.16 11.00
C VAL A 197 -39.91 -31.61 11.50
N GLY A 198 -38.80 -32.20 11.98
CA GLY A 198 -38.82 -33.56 12.54
C GLY A 198 -39.72 -33.69 13.77
N LEU A 199 -39.59 -32.77 14.72
CA LEU A 199 -40.44 -32.74 15.93
C LEU A 199 -41.92 -32.53 15.59
N ALA A 200 -42.22 -31.68 14.60
CA ALA A 200 -43.58 -31.47 14.14
C ALA A 200 -44.16 -32.73 13.48
N ALA A 201 -43.37 -33.48 12.71
CA ALA A 201 -43.79 -34.74 12.11
C ALA A 201 -44.09 -35.82 13.18
N GLU A 202 -43.24 -35.95 14.20
CA GLU A 202 -43.45 -36.90 15.32
C GLU A 202 -44.69 -36.55 16.14
N SER A 203 -44.99 -35.25 16.33
CA SER A 203 -46.23 -34.81 17.00
C SER A 203 -47.52 -35.13 16.23
N LEU A 204 -47.40 -35.47 14.94
CA LEU A 204 -48.53 -35.84 14.07
C LEU A 204 -48.68 -37.36 13.92
N GLU A 205 -47.74 -38.17 14.41
CA GLU A 205 -47.92 -39.62 14.44
C GLU A 205 -48.97 -39.98 15.51
N PRO A 206 -50.10 -40.60 15.14
CA PRO A 206 -51.07 -41.06 16.13
C PRO A 206 -50.44 -42.24 16.88
N SER A 207 -50.37 -42.13 18.21
CA SER A 207 -50.10 -43.28 19.07
C SER A 207 -51.20 -44.32 18.84
N TRP A 208 -50.93 -45.31 17.99
CA TRP A 208 -51.82 -46.45 17.82
C TRP A 208 -52.01 -47.08 19.19
N PRO A 209 -53.25 -47.20 19.72
CA PRO A 209 -53.45 -47.95 20.94
C PRO A 209 -53.13 -49.41 20.61
N ASP A 210 -52.29 -50.03 21.44
CA ASP A 210 -52.03 -51.46 21.41
C ASP A 210 -53.37 -52.21 21.35
N ALA A 211 -53.76 -52.63 20.15
CA ALA A 211 -54.90 -53.50 19.96
C ALA A 211 -54.47 -54.88 20.46
N GLY A 212 -54.61 -55.08 21.77
CA GLY A 212 -54.54 -56.38 22.40
C GLY A 212 -55.58 -57.29 21.78
N PHE A 213 -55.10 -58.23 20.96
CA PHE A 213 -55.90 -59.35 20.49
C PHE A 213 -56.17 -60.29 21.67
N LEU A 214 -57.42 -60.34 22.13
CA LEU A 214 -58.04 -61.51 22.75
C LEU A 214 -59.34 -61.82 22.00
#